data_AF-A0A2I1K566-F1
#
_entry.id   AF-A0A2I1K566-F1
#
_cell.length_a   1.000
_cell.length_b   1.000
_cell.length_c   1.000
_cell.angle_alpha   90.00
_cell.angle_beta   90.00
_cell.angle_gamma   90.00
#
_symmetry.space_group_name_H-M   'P 1'
#
loop_
_entity.id
_entity.type
_entity.pdbx_description
1 polymer ?
#
loop_
_entity_poly.entity_id
_entity_poly.type
_entity_poly.pdbx_seq_one_letter_code
_entity_poly.pdbx_strand_id
1 'polypeptide(L)'
;MILGQVRECFFKRVEEVAFRGRSQNEKKANIIHSLRGQFKLKDLLKYTGMPKATFMYWQKRFNRKNPDQEIETKLIEICQENKDYGYRRMTTALKNKGFLINKKKIQRLMQKLKLQVTSYTRKSRKYNSYKGKYGRIAPNRIYRR
;
A
#
# COMPACT_ATOMS: atom_id res chain seq x y z
N MET A 1 -34.69 19.35 -0.40
CA MET A 1 -34.53 17.99 -0.96
C MET A 1 -33.11 17.68 -1.45
N ILE A 2 -32.46 18.54 -2.25
CA ILE A 2 -31.15 18.24 -2.89
C ILE A 2 -30.00 18.03 -1.87
N LEU A 3 -29.95 18.80 -0.78
CA LEU A 3 -28.90 18.69 0.24
C LEU A 3 -28.91 17.35 1.01
N GLY A 4 -30.08 16.72 1.13
CA GLY A 4 -30.22 15.41 1.79
C GLY A 4 -29.61 14.28 0.96
N GLN A 5 -29.87 14.27 -0.35
CA GLN A 5 -29.26 13.32 -1.28
C GLN A 5 -27.75 13.50 -1.41
N VAL A 6 -27.26 14.76 -1.44
CA VAL A 6 -25.81 15.04 -1.43
C VAL A 6 -25.14 14.47 -0.18
N ARG A 7 -25.79 14.59 0.99
CA ARG A 7 -25.28 14.07 2.26
C ARG A 7 -25.19 12.55 2.29
N GLU A 8 -26.23 11.84 1.84
CA GLU A 8 -26.20 10.38 1.76
C GLU A 8 -25.16 9.87 0.76
N CYS A 9 -25.08 10.45 -0.45
CA CYS A 9 -24.11 10.06 -1.45
C CYS A 9 -22.67 10.36 -1.02
N PHE A 10 -22.45 11.49 -0.33
CA PHE A 10 -21.13 11.83 0.19
C PHE A 10 -20.69 10.86 1.29
N PHE A 11 -21.60 10.51 2.21
CA PHE A 11 -21.31 9.58 3.30
C PHE A 11 -20.95 8.18 2.80
N LYS A 12 -21.77 7.61 1.88
CA LYS A 12 -21.48 6.32 1.24
C LYS A 12 -20.12 6.31 0.52
N ARG A 13 -19.73 7.41 -0.10
CA ARG A 13 -18.47 7.52 -0.85
C ARG A 13 -17.25 7.76 0.04
N VAL A 14 -17.43 8.39 1.21
CA VAL A 14 -16.38 8.47 2.23
C VAL A 14 -16.02 7.08 2.75
N GLU A 15 -17.02 6.20 2.92
CA GLU A 15 -16.81 4.81 3.31
C GLU A 15 -16.10 3.99 2.23
N GLU A 16 -16.45 4.17 0.95
CA GLU A 16 -15.78 3.49 -0.18
C GLU A 16 -14.32 3.93 -0.41
N VAL A 17 -14.00 5.22 -0.18
CA VAL A 17 -12.67 5.81 -0.45
C VAL A 17 -11.69 5.56 0.73
N ALA A 18 -12.04 4.70 1.67
CA ALA A 18 -11.27 4.49 2.89
C ALA A 18 -9.84 3.94 2.63
N PHE A 19 -8.87 4.76 3.06
CA PHE A 19 -7.44 4.51 3.37
C PHE A 19 -6.42 4.28 2.25
N ARG A 20 -5.67 5.35 1.92
CA ARG A 20 -4.17 5.42 1.99
C ARG A 20 -3.70 6.88 2.14
N GLY A 21 -3.05 7.23 3.25
CA GLY A 21 -2.03 8.30 3.40
C GLY A 21 -2.19 9.71 2.79
N ARG A 22 -3.36 10.12 2.28
CA ARG A 22 -3.57 11.42 1.59
C ARG A 22 -3.96 12.56 2.55
N SER A 23 -3.65 13.80 2.16
CA SER A 23 -4.09 15.03 2.86
C SER A 23 -5.63 15.12 2.91
N GLN A 24 -6.19 15.70 3.97
CA GLN A 24 -7.65 15.89 4.11
C GLN A 24 -8.26 16.65 2.90
N ASN A 25 -7.53 17.61 2.33
CA ASN A 25 -8.00 18.39 1.19
C ASN A 25 -7.97 17.59 -0.12
N GLU A 26 -6.97 16.73 -0.31
CA GLU A 26 -6.92 15.83 -1.46
C GLU A 26 -8.09 14.84 -1.45
N LYS A 27 -8.47 14.35 -0.27
CA LYS A 27 -9.62 13.44 -0.10
C LYS A 27 -10.92 14.12 -0.49
N LYS A 28 -11.20 15.28 0.11
CA LYS A 28 -12.38 16.09 -0.21
C LYS A 28 -12.44 16.41 -1.70
N ALA A 29 -11.31 16.79 -2.32
CA ALA A 29 -11.26 17.10 -3.74
C ALA A 29 -11.53 15.88 -4.64
N ASN A 30 -11.05 14.68 -4.28
CA ASN A 30 -11.36 13.45 -5.02
C ASN A 30 -12.85 13.09 -4.94
N ILE A 31 -13.46 13.23 -3.77
CA ILE A 31 -14.90 12.98 -3.58
C ILE A 31 -15.72 13.96 -4.44
N ILE A 32 -15.40 15.26 -4.38
CA ILE A 32 -16.06 16.28 -5.20
C ILE A 32 -15.89 15.97 -6.70
N HIS A 33 -14.70 15.55 -7.13
CA HIS A 33 -14.43 15.21 -8.53
C HIS A 33 -15.29 14.02 -8.99
N SER A 34 -15.43 12.99 -8.16
CA SER A 34 -16.25 11.82 -8.46
C SER A 34 -17.77 12.10 -8.51
N LEU A 35 -18.24 13.07 -7.73
CA LEU A 35 -19.65 13.48 -7.67
C LEU A 35 -20.02 14.56 -8.69
N ARG A 36 -19.03 15.08 -9.44
CA ARG A 36 -19.22 16.15 -10.43
C ARG A 36 -20.22 15.80 -11.53
N GLY A 37 -20.42 14.51 -11.82
CA GLY A 37 -21.37 14.05 -12.83
C GLY A 37 -22.85 14.08 -12.37
N GLN A 38 -23.10 14.06 -11.06
CA GLN A 38 -24.45 13.96 -10.49
C GLN A 38 -24.93 15.28 -9.88
N PHE A 39 -24.02 16.11 -9.38
CA PHE A 39 -24.36 17.34 -8.65
C PHE A 39 -23.57 18.55 -9.17
N LYS A 40 -24.15 19.74 -9.02
CA LYS A 40 -23.47 20.99 -9.35
C LYS A 40 -22.30 21.24 -8.41
N LEU A 41 -21.17 21.70 -8.95
CA LEU A 41 -19.95 21.96 -8.17
C LEU A 41 -20.17 22.96 -7.02
N LYS A 42 -21.03 23.97 -7.21
CA LYS A 42 -21.35 24.97 -6.18
C LYS A 42 -21.92 24.32 -4.92
N ASP A 43 -22.80 23.34 -5.09
CA ASP A 43 -23.49 22.66 -3.99
C ASP A 43 -22.51 21.72 -3.26
N LEU A 44 -21.65 21.02 -4.01
CA LEU A 44 -20.59 20.17 -3.46
C LEU A 44 -19.56 20.96 -2.64
N LEU A 45 -19.13 22.13 -3.13
CA LEU A 45 -18.19 22.99 -2.41
C LEU A 45 -18.82 23.58 -1.15
N LYS A 46 -20.11 23.98 -1.21
CA LYS A 46 -20.85 24.49 -0.05
C LYS A 46 -20.99 23.42 1.04
N TYR A 47 -21.30 22.18 0.66
CA TYR A 47 -21.47 21.07 1.59
C TYR A 47 -20.13 20.64 2.25
N THR A 48 -19.05 20.59 1.46
CA THR A 48 -17.74 20.14 1.95
C THR A 48 -16.93 21.21 2.68
N GLY A 49 -17.37 22.48 2.60
CA GLY A 49 -16.67 23.64 3.14
C GLY A 49 -15.34 23.92 2.45
N MET A 50 -15.15 23.47 1.20
CA MET A 50 -13.88 23.62 0.48
C MET A 50 -13.89 24.89 -0.40
N PRO A 51 -12.86 25.75 -0.32
CA PRO A 51 -12.72 26.86 -1.25
C PRO A 51 -12.54 26.38 -2.69
N LYS A 52 -13.17 27.08 -3.65
CA LYS A 52 -13.08 26.74 -5.08
C LYS A 52 -11.64 26.70 -5.58
N ALA A 53 -10.79 27.64 -5.14
CA ALA A 53 -9.38 27.69 -5.51
C ALA A 53 -8.62 26.40 -5.11
N THR A 54 -8.86 25.93 -3.88
CA THR A 54 -8.28 24.68 -3.37
C THR A 54 -8.73 23.48 -4.20
N PHE A 55 -10.01 23.40 -4.56
CA PHE A 55 -10.51 22.34 -5.42
C PHE A 55 -9.88 22.37 -6.83
N MET A 56 -9.80 23.54 -7.46
CA MET A 56 -9.19 23.71 -8.79
C MET A 56 -7.71 23.31 -8.80
N TYR A 57 -6.97 23.63 -7.74
CA TYR A 57 -5.58 23.20 -7.54
C TYR A 57 -5.45 21.67 -7.54
N TRP A 58 -6.31 20.98 -6.80
CA TRP A 58 -6.32 19.51 -6.75
C TRP A 58 -6.81 18.90 -8.06
N GLN A 59 -7.81 19.49 -8.72
CA GLN A 59 -8.32 19.02 -10.00
C GLN A 59 -7.21 18.97 -11.07
N LYS A 60 -6.36 20.00 -11.15
CA LYS A 60 -5.21 20.01 -12.06
C LYS A 60 -4.18 18.90 -11.75
N ARG A 61 -4.11 18.44 -10.50
CA ARG A 61 -3.18 17.38 -10.07
C ARG A 61 -3.68 15.98 -10.37
N PHE A 62 -5.00 15.76 -10.46
CA PHE A 62 -5.55 14.43 -10.74
C PHE A 62 -5.17 13.91 -12.14
N ASN A 63 -4.99 14.80 -13.11
CA ASN A 63 -4.60 14.43 -14.48
C ASN A 63 -3.09 14.20 -14.65
N ARG A 64 -2.28 14.31 -13.59
CA ARG A 64 -0.83 14.09 -13.69
C ARG A 64 -0.54 12.60 -13.82
N LYS A 65 0.11 12.20 -14.91
CA LYS A 65 0.60 10.84 -15.10
C LYS A 65 1.60 10.47 -13.99
N ASN A 66 1.54 9.22 -13.52
CA ASN A 66 2.50 8.72 -12.54
C ASN A 66 3.86 8.52 -13.25
N PRO A 67 4.93 9.25 -12.89
CA PRO A 67 6.23 9.11 -13.54
C PRO A 67 6.86 7.73 -13.29
N ASP A 68 6.46 7.05 -12.21
CA ASP A 68 6.98 5.73 -11.84
C ASP A 68 6.16 4.58 -12.47
N GLN A 69 5.17 4.88 -13.32
CA GLN A 69 4.22 3.87 -13.83
C GLN A 69 4.91 2.73 -14.60
N GLU A 70 5.88 3.04 -15.46
CA GLU A 70 6.63 2.04 -16.23
C GLU A 70 7.46 1.11 -15.31
N ILE A 71 8.03 1.67 -14.24
CA ILE A 71 8.80 0.90 -13.26
C ILE A 71 7.86 0.02 -12.44
N GLU A 72 6.69 0.54 -12.08
CA GLU A 72 5.66 -0.21 -11.36
C GLU A 72 5.15 -1.41 -12.18
N THR A 73 4.91 -1.25 -13.49
CA THR A 73 4.48 -2.36 -14.35
C THR A 73 5.58 -3.42 -14.46
N LYS A 74 6.84 -3.02 -14.70
CA LYS A 74 7.98 -3.95 -14.76
C LYS A 74 8.20 -4.70 -13.44
N LEU A 75 8.00 -4.04 -12.30
CA LEU A 75 8.06 -4.69 -11.00
C LEU A 75 6.96 -5.76 -10.85
N ILE A 76 5.75 -5.49 -11.32
CA ILE A 76 4.65 -6.46 -11.26
C ILE A 76 4.96 -7.66 -12.16
N GLU A 77 5.43 -7.42 -13.40
CA GLU A 77 5.83 -8.48 -14.34
C GLU A 77 6.89 -9.42 -13.73
N ILE A 78 7.98 -8.86 -13.19
CA ILE A 78 9.04 -9.68 -12.58
C ILE A 78 8.53 -10.42 -11.34
N CYS A 79 7.62 -9.82 -10.57
CA CYS A 79 7.04 -10.46 -9.40
C CYS A 79 6.10 -11.62 -9.76
N GLN A 80 5.41 -11.53 -10.90
CA GLN A 80 4.57 -12.61 -11.44
C GLN A 80 5.42 -13.79 -11.91
N GLU A 81 6.53 -13.50 -12.60
CA GLU A 81 7.52 -14.52 -13.00
C GLU A 81 8.19 -15.16 -11.76
N ASN A 82 8.50 -14.35 -10.73
CA ASN A 82 9.27 -14.77 -9.57
C ASN A 82 8.64 -14.28 -8.25
N LYS A 83 7.76 -15.10 -7.68
CA LYS A 83 7.01 -14.77 -6.44
C LYS A 83 7.90 -14.51 -5.22
N ASP A 84 9.08 -15.10 -5.16
CA ASP A 84 10.00 -15.05 -4.01
C ASP A 84 11.03 -13.91 -4.08
N TYR A 85 10.91 -13.02 -5.07
CA TYR A 85 11.87 -11.95 -5.26
C TYR A 85 11.62 -10.78 -4.30
N GLY A 86 12.46 -10.68 -3.28
CA GLY A 86 12.57 -9.47 -2.47
C GLY A 86 13.25 -8.33 -3.22
N TYR A 87 13.21 -7.13 -2.63
CA TYR A 87 13.73 -5.90 -3.27
C TYR A 87 15.20 -5.98 -3.73
N ARG A 88 16.04 -6.77 -3.04
CA ARG A 88 17.44 -6.99 -3.43
C ARG A 88 17.53 -7.70 -4.78
N ARG A 89 16.80 -8.82 -4.95
CA ARG A 89 16.77 -9.58 -6.22
C ARG A 89 16.08 -8.78 -7.33
N MET A 90 15.01 -8.07 -6.99
CA MET A 90 14.34 -7.15 -7.92
C MET A 90 15.29 -6.06 -8.46
N THR A 91 16.15 -5.50 -7.61
CA THR A 91 17.13 -4.49 -8.03
C THR A 91 18.11 -5.06 -9.05
N THR A 92 18.61 -6.26 -8.83
CA THR A 92 19.51 -6.94 -9.79
C THR A 92 18.77 -7.27 -11.09
N ALA A 93 17.56 -7.81 -11.02
CA ALA A 93 16.76 -8.15 -12.20
C ALA A 93 16.46 -6.92 -13.07
N LEU A 94 16.09 -5.79 -12.45
CA LEU A 94 15.88 -4.52 -13.14
C LEU A 94 17.17 -3.99 -13.76
N LYS A 95 18.30 -4.10 -13.06
CA LYS A 95 19.61 -3.72 -13.59
C LYS A 95 19.99 -4.54 -14.82
N ASN A 96 19.71 -5.85 -14.81
CA ASN A 96 19.95 -6.74 -15.95
C ASN A 96 19.06 -6.39 -17.16
N LYS A 97 17.85 -5.87 -16.91
CA LYS A 97 16.95 -5.35 -17.96
C LYS A 97 17.29 -3.91 -18.40
N GLY A 98 18.41 -3.33 -17.95
CA GLY A 98 18.89 -2.00 -18.36
C GLY A 98 18.43 -0.83 -17.48
N PHE A 99 17.67 -1.07 -16.40
CA PHE A 99 17.18 0.00 -15.52
C PHE A 99 18.18 0.32 -14.39
N LEU A 100 18.81 1.49 -14.46
CA LEU A 100 19.68 2.03 -13.42
C LEU A 100 18.87 2.77 -12.33
N ILE A 101 18.17 2.00 -11.49
CA ILE A 101 17.33 2.54 -10.42
C ILE A 101 17.97 2.29 -9.05
N ASN A 102 17.95 3.31 -8.18
CA ASN A 102 18.39 3.16 -6.80
C ASN A 102 17.52 2.15 -6.03
N LYS A 103 18.15 1.22 -5.29
CA LYS A 103 17.49 0.24 -4.42
C LYS A 103 16.43 0.83 -3.48
N LYS A 104 16.64 2.06 -2.98
CA LYS A 104 15.68 2.75 -2.09
C LYS A 104 14.35 3.04 -2.80
N LYS A 105 14.42 3.43 -4.08
CA LYS A 105 13.23 3.70 -4.91
C LYS A 105 12.44 2.42 -5.15
N ILE A 106 13.13 1.33 -5.49
CA ILE A 106 12.51 0.00 -5.67
C ILE A 106 11.82 -0.47 -4.39
N GLN A 107 12.50 -0.36 -3.24
CA GLN A 107 11.93 -0.74 -1.95
C GLN A 107 10.65 0.04 -1.61
N ARG A 108 10.65 1.36 -1.84
CA ARG A 108 9.48 2.22 -1.66
C ARG A 108 8.32 1.81 -2.58
N LEU A 109 8.61 1.53 -3.85
CA LEU A 109 7.59 1.10 -4.83
C LEU A 109 7.01 -0.27 -4.48
N MET A 110 7.85 -1.24 -4.08
CA MET A 110 7.37 -2.54 -3.62
C MET A 110 6.47 -2.43 -2.38
N GLN A 111 6.81 -1.56 -1.42
CA GLN A 111 5.96 -1.28 -0.27
C GLN A 111 4.62 -0.65 -0.69
N LYS A 112 4.66 0.36 -1.58
CA LYS A 112 3.47 1.03 -2.12
C LYS A 112 2.52 0.03 -2.80
N LEU A 113 3.07 -0.90 -3.58
CA LEU A 113 2.32 -1.93 -4.30
C LEU A 113 2.00 -3.17 -3.46
N LYS A 114 2.46 -3.24 -2.20
CA LYS A 114 2.33 -4.41 -1.31
C LYS A 114 2.91 -5.71 -1.90
N LEU A 115 3.97 -5.60 -2.71
CA LEU A 115 4.70 -6.73 -3.32
C LEU A 115 5.80 -7.30 -2.40
N GLN A 116 5.66 -7.13 -1.08
CA GLN A 116 6.68 -7.62 -0.15
C GLN A 116 6.53 -9.12 0.05
N VAL A 117 7.64 -9.84 -0.11
CA VAL A 117 7.71 -11.28 0.16
C VAL A 117 7.56 -11.53 1.67
N THR A 118 6.49 -12.21 2.07
CA THR A 118 6.19 -12.59 3.46
C THR A 118 6.34 -14.09 3.73
N SER A 119 6.49 -14.89 2.68
CA SER A 119 6.54 -16.37 2.74
C SER A 119 7.63 -16.91 3.67
N TYR A 120 8.78 -16.26 3.73
CA TYR A 120 9.95 -16.73 4.50
C TYR A 120 10.25 -15.91 5.77
N THR A 121 9.36 -15.00 6.18
CA THR A 121 9.65 -14.07 7.29
C THR A 121 9.51 -14.72 8.66
N ARG A 122 8.62 -15.72 8.81
CA ARG A 122 8.45 -16.43 10.08
C ARG A 122 9.29 -17.70 10.09
N LYS A 123 10.09 -17.88 11.14
CA LYS A 123 10.59 -19.22 11.50
C LYS A 123 9.38 -20.07 11.90
N SER A 124 8.93 -20.95 11.00
CA SER A 124 7.83 -21.88 11.30
C SER A 124 8.19 -22.90 12.38
N ARG A 125 9.49 -23.12 12.61
CA ARG A 125 10.02 -24.09 13.57
C ARG A 125 11.17 -23.52 14.37
N LYS A 126 11.12 -23.68 15.69
CA LYS A 126 12.28 -23.57 16.56
C LYS A 126 13.11 -24.85 16.38
N TYR A 127 14.38 -24.72 16.02
CA TYR A 127 15.26 -25.87 15.93
C TYR A 127 15.33 -26.57 17.29
N ASN A 128 15.08 -27.88 17.30
CA ASN A 128 15.27 -28.72 18.47
C ASN A 128 16.18 -29.89 18.09
N SER A 129 17.44 -29.86 18.54
CA SER A 129 18.39 -30.98 18.37
C SER A 129 18.08 -32.15 19.29
N TYR A 130 17.27 -31.94 20.34
CA TYR A 130 16.92 -32.98 21.29
C TYR A 130 15.98 -33.99 20.61
N LYS A 131 16.51 -35.17 20.30
CA LYS A 131 15.77 -36.29 19.69
C LYS A 131 14.88 -37.04 20.69
N GLY A 132 14.72 -36.53 21.91
CA GLY A 132 14.13 -37.23 23.04
C GLY A 132 15.18 -37.79 24.01
N LYS A 133 14.70 -38.40 25.09
CA LYS A 133 15.55 -39.03 26.12
C LYS A 133 16.08 -40.35 25.57
N TYR A 134 17.32 -40.39 25.13
CA TYR A 134 17.99 -41.63 24.74
C TYR A 134 18.61 -42.28 25.99
N GLY A 135 18.27 -43.54 26.26
CA GLY A 135 18.82 -44.31 27.38
C GLY A 135 18.32 -43.92 28.78
N ARG A 136 18.96 -44.50 29.81
CA ARG A 136 18.59 -44.32 31.22
C ARG A 136 19.33 -43.10 31.80
N ILE A 137 18.61 -41.99 32.02
CA ILE A 137 19.17 -40.79 32.70
C ILE A 137 19.31 -41.09 34.19
N ALA A 138 20.50 -40.87 34.73
CA ALA A 138 20.77 -40.98 36.17
C ALA A 138 20.05 -39.89 36.97
N PRO A 139 19.59 -40.17 38.20
CA PRO A 139 18.88 -39.20 39.03
C PRO A 139 19.78 -38.01 39.41
N ASN A 140 19.23 -36.80 39.35
CA ASN A 140 19.94 -35.58 39.76
C ASN A 140 20.05 -35.54 41.30
N ARG A 141 21.23 -35.88 41.82
CA ARG A 141 21.51 -35.93 43.27
C ARG A 141 21.88 -34.58 43.89
N ILE A 142 22.25 -33.59 43.07
CA ILE A 142 22.83 -32.31 43.53
C ILE A 142 21.80 -31.16 43.43
N TYR A 143 20.64 -31.40 42.81
CA TYR A 143 19.50 -30.45 42.71
C TYR A 143 19.87 -29.03 42.22
N ARG A 144 20.91 -28.88 41.39
CA ARG A 144 21.17 -27.59 40.73
C ARG A 144 20.29 -27.43 39.49
N ARG A 145 19.69 -26.25 39.36
CA ARG A 145 18.84 -25.81 38.25
C ARG A 145 19.65 -25.55 36.99
#